data_AF-F3FVS0-F1
#
_entry.id   AF-F3FVS0-F1
#
_cell.length_a   1.000
_cell.length_b   1.000
_cell.length_c   1.000
_cell.angle_alpha   90.00
_cell.angle_beta   90.00
_cell.angle_gamma   90.00
#
_symmetry.space_group_name_H-M   'P 1'
#
loop_
_entity.id
_entity.type
_entity.pdbx_description
1 polymer ?
#
loop_
_entity_poly.entity_id
_entity_poly.type
_entity_poly.pdbx_seq_one_letter_code
_entity_poly.pdbx_strand_id
1 'polypeptide(L)'
;MCLLFGSIAAVGMNTLIRHKIDLAEARNLVIVSVTLVFGIGGVLIGTGNGPNDFGLKGIALCAVTAIVLNLILPGNDSWKNKQLDDQLP
;
A
#
# COMPACT_ATOMS: atom_id res chain seq x y z
N MET A 1 -13.44 19.00 0.07
CA MET A 1 -12.61 17.98 -0.63
C MET A 1 -12.17 16.85 0.28
N CYS A 2 -11.77 17.10 1.54
CA CYS A 2 -11.32 16.03 2.45
C CYS A 2 -12.35 14.92 2.69
N LEU A 3 -13.65 15.24 2.77
CA LEU A 3 -14.70 14.22 2.93
C LEU A 3 -14.82 13.29 1.72
N LEU A 4 -14.75 13.82 0.49
CA LEU A 4 -14.82 13.00 -0.74
C LEU A 4 -13.62 12.06 -0.84
N PHE A 5 -12.41 12.57 -0.60
CA PHE A 5 -11.20 11.75 -0.61
C PHE A 5 -11.17 10.73 0.54
N GLY A 6 -11.66 11.14 1.71
CA GLY A 6 -11.79 10.29 2.90
C GLY A 6 -12.80 9.15 2.71
N SER A 7 -13.94 9.40 2.06
CA SER A 7 -14.90 8.36 1.72
C SER A 7 -14.32 7.31 0.77
N ILE A 8 -13.53 7.72 -0.23
CA ILE A 8 -12.86 6.79 -1.16
C ILE A 8 -11.82 5.93 -0.41
N ALA A 9 -11.02 6.54 0.47
CA ALA A 9 -10.06 5.81 1.31
C ALA A 9 -10.76 4.83 2.26
N ALA A 10 -11.90 5.22 2.86
CA ALA A 10 -12.69 4.34 3.71
C ALA A 10 -13.27 3.14 2.94
N VAL A 11 -13.73 3.33 1.70
CA VAL A 11 -14.15 2.24 0.82
C VAL A 11 -12.98 1.30 0.50
N GLY A 12 -11.79 1.84 0.21
CA GLY A 12 -10.58 1.04 0.00
C GLY A 12 -10.20 0.19 1.21
N MET A 13 -10.19 0.79 2.41
CA MET A 13 -9.92 0.07 3.66
C MET A 13 -11.01 -0.98 3.96
N ASN A 14 -12.28 -0.68 3.68
CA ASN A 14 -13.37 -1.64 3.84
C ASN A 14 -13.18 -2.85 2.93
N THR A 15 -12.71 -2.66 1.70
CA THR A 15 -12.35 -3.74 0.78
C THR A 15 -11.26 -4.63 1.36
N LEU A 16 -10.18 -4.07 1.92
CA LEU A 16 -9.10 -4.85 2.56
C LEU A 16 -9.63 -5.73 3.71
N ILE A 17 -10.53 -5.18 4.53
CA ILE A 17 -11.17 -5.92 5.64
C ILE A 17 -12.08 -7.03 5.10
N ARG A 18 -12.89 -6.75 4.07
CA ARG A 18 -13.78 -7.75 3.44
C ARG A 18 -13.00 -8.91 2.80
N HIS A 19 -11.85 -8.62 2.21
CA HIS A 19 -10.96 -9.62 1.66
C HIS A 19 -10.11 -10.34 2.73
N LYS A 20 -10.30 -10.05 4.02
CA LYS A 20 -9.55 -10.63 5.15
C LYS A 20 -8.02 -10.57 4.93
N ILE A 21 -7.54 -9.44 4.41
CA ILE A 21 -6.10 -9.22 4.28
C ILE A 21 -5.51 -9.15 5.69
N ASP A 22 -4.60 -10.07 6.02
CA ASP A 22 -3.89 -10.04 7.29
C ASP A 22 -2.96 -8.82 7.30
N LEU A 23 -3.29 -7.82 8.13
CA LEU A 23 -2.49 -6.63 8.38
C LEU A 23 -1.50 -6.82 9.54
N ALA A 24 -1.55 -7.94 10.26
CA ALA A 24 -0.53 -8.29 11.25
C ALA A 24 0.76 -8.78 10.57
N GLU A 25 0.66 -9.26 9.33
CA GLU A 25 1.82 -9.53 8.49
C GLU A 25 2.51 -8.23 8.08
N ALA A 26 3.78 -8.08 8.49
CA ALA A 26 4.58 -6.90 8.24
C ALA A 26 4.63 -6.52 6.74
N ARG A 27 4.60 -7.50 5.84
CA ARG A 27 4.56 -7.28 4.38
C ARG A 27 3.31 -6.51 3.94
N ASN A 28 2.14 -7.02 4.30
CA ASN A 28 0.87 -6.45 3.88
C ASN A 28 0.67 -5.08 4.55
N LEU A 29 1.05 -4.97 5.82
CA LEU A 29 1.03 -3.72 6.56
C LEU A 29 1.90 -2.65 5.88
N VAL A 30 3.13 -2.99 5.49
CA VAL A 30 4.04 -2.04 4.83
C VAL A 30 3.49 -1.60 3.47
N ILE A 31 2.98 -2.52 2.65
CA ILE A 31 2.39 -2.17 1.35
C ILE A 31 1.18 -1.22 1.55
N VAL A 32 0.24 -1.56 2.42
CA VAL A 32 -0.95 -0.74 2.68
C VAL A 32 -0.59 0.62 3.30
N SER A 33 0.35 0.66 4.25
CA SER A 33 0.81 1.89 4.89
C SER A 33 1.50 2.83 3.89
N VAL A 34 2.43 2.32 3.08
CA VAL A 34 3.15 3.10 2.08
C VAL A 34 2.18 3.61 1.02
N THR A 35 1.28 2.78 0.49
CA THR A 35 0.28 3.25 -0.47
C THR A 35 -0.62 4.34 0.10
N LEU A 36 -1.03 4.23 1.36
CA LEU A 36 -1.88 5.22 2.01
C LEU A 36 -1.13 6.55 2.28
N VAL A 37 0.13 6.48 2.73
CA VAL A 37 0.97 7.66 2.97
C VAL A 37 1.31 8.37 1.67
N PHE A 38 1.68 7.66 0.61
CA PHE A 38 1.97 8.28 -0.69
C PHE A 38 0.70 8.80 -1.39
N GLY A 39 -0.44 8.13 -1.20
CA GLY A 39 -1.73 8.51 -1.78
C GLY A 39 -2.36 9.75 -1.14
N ILE A 40 -2.27 9.88 0.19
CA ILE A 40 -2.83 11.01 0.95
C ILE A 40 -1.79 12.12 1.14
N GLY A 41 -0.52 11.75 1.38
CA GLY A 41 0.56 12.68 1.71
C GLY A 41 1.03 13.56 0.55
N GLY A 42 0.52 13.33 -0.67
CA GLY A 42 0.80 14.21 -1.80
C GLY A 42 2.29 14.27 -2.14
N VAL A 43 2.97 13.11 -2.11
CA VAL A 43 4.38 13.03 -2.50
C VAL A 43 4.48 13.22 -4.01
N LEU A 44 5.34 14.15 -4.42
CA LEU A 44 5.60 14.50 -5.81
C LEU A 44 7.10 14.25 -6.02
N ILE A 45 7.46 13.30 -6.87
CA ILE A 45 8.85 13.05 -7.24
C ILE A 45 9.02 13.53 -8.67
N GLY A 46 9.57 14.74 -8.80
CA GLY A 46 10.00 15.33 -10.06
C GLY A 46 11.48 15.62 -9.98
N THR A 47 12.27 15.02 -10.87
CA THR A 47 13.67 15.39 -11.06
C THR A 47 13.77 16.19 -12.35
N GLY A 48 13.97 17.51 -12.24
CA GLY A 48 14.79 18.23 -13.23
C GLY A 48 14.24 19.55 -13.78
N ASN A 49 15.14 20.53 -13.78
CA ASN A 49 15.07 21.77 -14.55
C ASN A 49 15.13 21.49 -16.07
N GLY A 50 14.02 21.15 -16.73
CA GLY A 50 13.99 21.01 -18.20
C GLY A 50 12.61 20.67 -18.82
N PRO A 51 12.40 20.94 -20.12
CA PRO A 51 11.07 20.98 -20.77
C PRO A 51 10.38 19.62 -21.02
N ASN A 52 10.95 18.49 -20.56
CA ASN A 52 10.42 17.13 -20.72
C ASN A 52 9.91 16.55 -19.39
N ASP A 53 9.30 17.40 -18.57
CA ASP A 53 9.01 17.18 -17.17
C ASP A 53 7.85 16.18 -16.97
N PHE A 54 8.11 14.89 -17.16
CA PHE A 54 7.22 13.80 -16.74
C PHE A 54 7.33 13.62 -15.22
N GLY A 55 6.97 14.65 -14.47
CA GLY A 55 6.84 14.60 -13.02
C GLY A 55 5.71 13.66 -12.63
N LEU A 56 6.05 12.46 -12.16
CA LEU A 56 5.09 11.51 -11.58
C LEU A 56 4.53 12.11 -10.29
N LYS A 57 3.30 12.62 -10.38
CA LYS A 57 2.65 13.38 -9.33
C LYS A 57 1.44 12.64 -8.77
N GLY A 58 1.37 12.49 -7.45
CA GLY A 58 0.18 12.02 -6.74
C GLY A 58 -0.10 10.52 -6.86
N ILE A 59 -1.36 10.16 -7.16
CA ILE A 59 -1.88 8.78 -7.14
C ILE A 59 -1.11 7.83 -8.07
N ALA A 60 -0.63 8.32 -9.21
CA ALA A 60 0.16 7.50 -10.14
C ALA A 60 1.49 7.04 -9.52
N LEU A 61 2.18 7.94 -8.80
CA LEU A 61 3.41 7.61 -8.08
C LEU A 61 3.13 6.56 -6.99
N CYS A 62 2.04 6.73 -6.24
CA CYS A 62 1.60 5.76 -5.24
C CYS A 62 1.39 4.36 -5.85
N ALA A 63 0.67 4.25 -6.98
CA ALA A 63 0.41 2.97 -7.63
C ALA A 63 1.70 2.28 -8.10
N VAL A 64 2.64 3.04 -8.68
CA VAL A 64 3.94 2.50 -9.10
C VAL A 64 4.73 2.01 -7.88
N THR A 65 4.83 2.82 -6.82
CA THR A 65 5.50 2.41 -5.58
C THR A 65 4.85 1.17 -4.97
N ALA A 66 3.52 1.06 -4.98
CA ALA A 66 2.78 -0.12 -4.51
C ALA A 66 3.18 -1.39 -5.25
N ILE A 67 3.18 -1.33 -6.59
CA ILE A 67 3.50 -2.46 -7.47
C ILE A 67 4.97 -2.86 -7.29
N VAL A 68 5.87 -1.87 -7.25
CA VAL A 68 7.30 -2.09 -7.04
C VAL A 68 7.55 -2.73 -5.67
N LEU A 69 6.93 -2.25 -4.60
CA LEU A 69 7.08 -2.83 -3.27
C LEU A 69 6.51 -4.25 -3.20
N ASN A 70 5.38 -4.51 -3.85
CA ASN A 70 4.80 -5.85 -3.94
C ASN A 70 5.73 -6.84 -4.69
N LEU A 71 6.49 -6.35 -5.67
CA LEU A 71 7.41 -7.15 -6.48
C LEU A 71 8.80 -7.32 -5.83
N ILE A 72 9.30 -6.29 -5.15
CA ILE A 72 10.61 -6.27 -4.47
C ILE A 72 10.58 -7.04 -3.15
N LEU A 73 9.42 -7.21 -2.51
CA LEU A 73 9.33 -8.07 -1.33
C LEU A 73 9.20 -9.55 -1.77
N PRO A 74 10.30 -10.35 -1.80
CA PRO A 74 10.20 -11.78 -2.05
C PRO A 74 9.35 -12.41 -0.93
N GLY A 75 8.34 -13.18 -1.33
CA GLY A 75 7.51 -13.95 -0.43
C GLY A 75 8.28 -15.15 0.10
N ASN A 76 9.18 -14.92 1.06
CA ASN A 76 9.82 -16.01 1.78
C ASN A 76 8.91 -16.44 2.94
N ASP A 77 8.25 -17.60 2.77
CA ASP A 77 7.96 -18.57 3.82
C ASP A 77 7.02 -18.25 5.01
N SER A 78 6.23 -17.18 5.02
CA SER A 78 5.28 -16.96 6.14
C SER A 78 3.91 -17.63 5.99
N TRP A 79 3.54 -18.10 4.79
CA TRP A 79 2.22 -18.72 4.52
C TRP A 79 2.05 -20.16 5.05
N LYS A 80 2.85 -20.57 6.05
CA LYS A 80 2.81 -21.95 6.56
C LYS A 80 2.81 -22.10 8.09
N ASN A 81 3.03 -21.04 8.87
CA ASN A 81 3.27 -21.17 10.33
C ASN A 81 2.42 -20.23 11.20
N LYS A 82 1.13 -20.05 10.90
CA LYS A 82 0.20 -19.37 11.82
C LYS A 82 -1.15 -20.10 11.97
N GLN A 83 -1.17 -21.40 11.68
CA GLN A 83 -2.27 -22.29 12.07
C GLN A 83 -1.86 -23.29 13.16
N LEU A 84 -0.62 -23.23 13.68
CA LEU A 84 -0.11 -24.19 14.67
C LEU A 84 -0.11 -23.68 16.12
N ASP A 85 -0.25 -22.37 16.37
CA ASP A 85 -0.25 -21.80 17.73
C ASP A 85 -1.65 -21.57 18.34
N ASP A 86 -2.72 -21.50 17.52
CA ASP A 86 -4.12 -21.38 18.01
C ASP A 86 -4.82 -22.74 18.19
N GLN A 87 -4.07 -23.85 18.12
CA GLN A 87 -4.57 -25.23 18.29
C GLN A 87 -3.70 -26.04 19.27
N LEU A 88 -3.26 -25.41 20.36
CA LEU A 88 -2.83 -26.11 21.57
C LEU A 88 -3.86 -25.82 22.69
N PRO A 89 -4.34 -26.86 23.40
CA PRO A 89 -5.42 -26.75 24.39
C PRO A 89 -5.08 -25.85 25.58
#